data_AF-A0A0Q6UAE8-F1
#
_entry.id   AF-A0A0Q6UAE8-F1
#
_cell.length_a   1.000
_cell.length_b   1.000
_cell.length_c   1.000
_cell.angle_alpha   90.00
_cell.angle_beta   90.00
_cell.angle_gamma   90.00
#
_symmetry.space_group_name_H-M   'P 1'
#
loop_
_entity.id
_entity.type
_entity.pdbx_description
1 polymer ?
#
loop_
_entity_poly.entity_id
_entity_poly.type
_entity_poly.pdbx_seq_one_letter_code
_entity_poly.pdbx_strand_id
1 'polypeptide(L)' 'MEPDRVICSAKGCQGEATWELLWNNPKIHTAERRKTWLACDEHRQSLSDFLGARGFLKEVVPHAG' A
#
# COMPACT_ATOMS: atom_id res chain seq x y z
N MET A 1 12.10 22.06 3.80
CA MET A 1 10.98 21.17 3.42
C MET A 1 11.14 19.94 4.27
N GLU A 2 10.30 19.80 5.29
CA GLU A 2 10.19 18.53 6.03
C GLU A 2 9.67 17.48 5.04
N PRO A 3 10.23 16.25 5.01
CA PRO A 3 9.63 15.19 4.22
C PRO A 3 8.20 15.03 4.71
N ASP A 4 7.23 15.14 3.80
CA ASP A 4 5.83 14.85 4.09
C ASP A 4 5.81 13.44 4.69
N ARG A 5 5.60 13.33 6.01
CA ARG A 5 5.71 12.03 6.68
C ARG A 5 4.67 11.12 6.07
N VAL A 6 5.14 10.13 5.34
CA VAL A 6 4.28 9.15 4.69
C VAL A 6 3.66 8.26 5.76
N ILE A 7 2.34 8.37 5.90
CA ILE A 7 1.59 7.64 6.93
C ILE A 7 1.05 6.35 6.34
N CYS A 8 1.08 5.29 7.16
CA CYS A 8 0.44 4.02 6.82
C CYS A 8 -1.04 4.20 6.45
N SER A 9 -1.46 3.59 5.36
CA SER A 9 -2.85 3.56 4.88
C SER A 9 -3.78 2.65 5.70
N ALA A 10 -3.25 1.91 6.68
CA ALA A 10 -4.08 1.13 7.58
C ALA A 10 -4.96 2.06 8.42
N LYS A 11 -6.24 1.68 8.57
CA LYS A 11 -7.23 2.52 9.25
C LYS A 11 -6.81 2.78 10.70
N GLY A 12 -6.61 4.06 11.04
CA GLY A 12 -6.22 4.48 12.40
C GLY A 12 -4.73 4.30 12.71
N CYS A 13 -3.91 3.86 11.75
CA CYS A 13 -2.47 3.83 11.93
C CYS A 13 -1.87 5.20 11.59
N GLN A 14 -0.98 5.68 12.44
CA GLN A 14 -0.16 6.88 12.19
C GLN A 14 1.33 6.55 12.10
N GLY A 15 1.66 5.26 11.98
CA GLY A 15 3.04 4.80 11.81
C GLY A 15 3.63 5.27 10.48
N GLU A 16 4.94 5.47 10.49
CA GLU A 16 5.70 5.81 9.29
C GLU A 16 5.65 4.66 8.29
N ALA A 17 5.33 4.98 7.05
CA ALA A 17 5.26 4.02 5.98
C ALA A 17 6.63 3.77 5.38
N THR A 18 7.06 2.51 5.45
CA THR A 18 8.32 2.02 4.90
C THR A 18 8.10 1.07 3.72
N TRP A 19 6.83 0.82 3.35
CA TRP A 19 6.42 -0.09 2.30
C TRP A 19 5.34 0.53 1.40
N GLU A 20 5.40 0.20 0.13
CA GLU A 20 4.42 0.53 -0.90
C GLU A 20 3.79 -0.75 -1.43
N LEU A 21 2.47 -0.85 -1.33
CA LEU A 21 1.68 -1.93 -1.90
C LEU A 21 1.04 -1.40 -3.17
N LEU A 22 1.54 -1.87 -4.31
CA LEU A 22 0.99 -1.59 -5.63
C LEU A 22 -0.16 -2.56 -5.89
N TRP A 23 -1.34 -2.02 -6.16
CA TRP A 23 -2.54 -2.82 -6.38
C TRP A 23 -3.41 -2.28 -7.51
N ASN A 24 -4.20 -3.16 -8.11
CA ASN A 24 -5.14 -2.83 -9.17
C ASN A 24 -6.44 -3.62 -8.97
N ASN A 25 -7.56 -2.92 -8.96
CA ASN A 25 -8.88 -3.53 -8.95
C ASN A 25 -9.47 -3.45 -10.38
N PRO A 26 -9.47 -4.55 -11.15
CA PRO A 26 -9.92 -4.53 -12.54
C PRO A 26 -11.43 -4.24 -12.68
N LYS A 27 -12.21 -4.31 -11.60
CA LYS A 27 -13.64 -3.96 -11.61
C LYS A 27 -13.88 -2.46 -11.71
N ILE A 28 -12.89 -1.62 -11.37
CA ILE A 28 -13.03 -0.15 -11.27
C ILE A 28 -11.89 0.59 -12.00
N HIS A 29 -10.79 -0.09 -12.27
CA HIS A 29 -9.59 0.51 -12.87
C HIS A 29 -9.19 -0.25 -14.13
N THR A 30 -8.67 0.48 -15.13
CA THR A 30 -8.00 -0.14 -16.27
C THR A 30 -6.78 -0.95 -15.80
N ALA A 31 -6.38 -1.97 -16.55
CA ALA A 31 -5.27 -2.85 -16.16
C ALA A 31 -3.93 -2.10 -15.95
N GLU A 32 -3.78 -0.96 -16.63
CA GLU A 32 -2.59 -0.10 -16.56
C GLU A 32 -2.57 0.77 -15.30
N ARG A 33 -3.74 1.07 -14.70
CA ARG A 33 -3.82 1.95 -13.54
C ARG A 33 -3.54 1.20 -12.24
N ARG A 34 -2.39 1.45 -11.64
CA ARG A 34 -2.04 0.93 -10.31
C ARG A 34 -2.21 2.02 -9.26
N LYS A 35 -2.80 1.67 -8.13
CA LYS A 35 -2.80 2.52 -6.94
C LYS A 35 -1.73 2.03 -5.98
N THR A 36 -1.20 2.96 -5.20
CA THR A 36 -0.25 2.68 -4.13
C THR A 36 -0.94 2.85 -2.79
N TRP A 37 -0.79 1.85 -1.91
CA TRP A 37 -1.08 1.96 -0.50
C TRP A 37 0.21 1.94 0.29
N LEU A 38 0.33 2.85 1.24
CA LEU A 38 1.50 2.96 2.11
C LEU A 38 1.32 2.06 3.33
N ALA A 39 2.37 1.38 3.78
CA ALA A 39 2.32 0.51 4.95
C ALA A 39 3.56 0.67 5.82
N CYS A 40 3.36 0.67 7.14
CA CYS A 40 4.44 0.40 8.08
C CYS A 40 4.72 -1.11 8.14
N ASP A 41 5.83 -1.49 8.78
CA ASP A 41 6.24 -2.89 8.89
C ASP A 41 5.18 -3.77 9.56
N GLU A 42 4.52 -3.24 10.60
CA GLU A 42 3.46 -3.93 11.34
C GLU A 42 2.23 -4.25 10.48
N HIS A 43 1.87 -3.34 9.56
CA HIS A 43 0.63 -3.46 8.77
C HIS A 43 0.84 -3.96 7.34
N ARG A 44 2.09 -4.04 6.86
CA ARG A 44 2.44 -4.55 5.53
C ARG A 44 1.75 -5.88 5.24
N GLN A 45 1.91 -6.86 6.14
CA GLN A 45 1.38 -8.20 5.92
C GLN A 45 -0.16 -8.19 5.86
N SER A 46 -0.82 -7.49 6.78
CA SER A 46 -2.29 -7.42 6.84
C SER A 46 -2.90 -6.77 5.59
N LEU A 47 -2.31 -5.68 5.11
CA LEU A 47 -2.75 -5.01 3.88
C LEU A 47 -2.47 -5.87 2.63
N SER A 48 -1.32 -6.55 2.60
CA SER A 48 -0.94 -7.49 1.54
C SER A 48 -1.93 -8.65 1.45
N ASP A 49 -2.28 -9.27 2.59
CA ASP A 49 -3.27 -10.34 2.68
C ASP A 49 -4.65 -9.88 2.20
N PHE A 50 -5.08 -8.70 2.62
CA PHE A 50 -6.36 -8.12 2.21
C PHE A 50 -6.45 -7.94 0.68
N LEU A 51 -5.38 -7.42 0.06
CA LEU A 51 -5.30 -7.22 -1.38
C LEU A 51 -5.10 -8.54 -2.14
N GLY A 52 -4.30 -9.45 -1.59
CA GLY A 52 -3.98 -10.76 -2.15
C GLY A 52 -5.19 -11.69 -2.20
N ALA A 53 -5.98 -11.76 -1.11
CA ALA A 53 -7.21 -12.54 -1.06
C ALA A 53 -8.25 -12.12 -2.10
N ARG A 54 -8.15 -10.88 -2.62
CA ARG A 54 -9.03 -10.33 -3.66
C ARG A 54 -8.40 -10.36 -5.06
N GLY A 55 -7.15 -10.81 -5.19
CA GLY A 55 -6.39 -10.79 -6.44
C GLY A 55 -6.03 -9.38 -6.93
N PHE A 56 -6.05 -8.38 -6.04
CA PHE A 56 -5.76 -6.99 -6.39
C PHE A 56 -4.30 -6.64 -6.20
N LEU A 57 -3.59 -7.34 -5.31
CA LEU A 57 -2.17 -7.10 -5.07
C LEU A 57 -1.36 -7.38 -6.33
N LYS A 58 -0.49 -6.45 -6.70
CA LYS A 58 0.44 -6.60 -7.83
C LYS A 58 1.86 -6.73 -7.34
N GLU A 59 2.28 -5.83 -6.45
CA GLU A 59 3.65 -5.82 -5.97
C GLU A 59 3.72 -5.15 -4.58
N VAL A 60 4.74 -5.51 -3.82
CA VAL A 60 5.08 -4.88 -2.55
C VAL A 60 6.55 -4.48 -2.62
N VAL A 61 6.82 -3.18 -2.58
CA VAL A 61 8.18 -2.63 -2.67
C VAL A 61 8.52 -1.81 -1.43
N PRO A 62 9.80 -1.73 -1.03
CA PRO A 62 10.23 -0.80 0.00
C PRO A 62 9.93 0.64 -0.43
N HIS A 63 9.34 1.41 0.47
CA HIS A 63 9.20 2.84 0.30
C HIS A 63 10.50 3.52 0.76
N ALA A 64 11.24 4.11 -0.18
CA ALA A 64 12.33 4.99 0.15
C ALA A 64 11.73 6.38 0.45
N GLY A 65 11.40 6.61 1.72
CA GLY A 65 11.03 7.95 2.22
C GLY A 65 12.17 8.94 2.12
#